data_AF-A0A4Y2H3N0-F1
#
_entry.id   AF-A0A4Y2H3N0-F1
#
_cell.length_a   1.000
_cell.length_b   1.000
_cell.length_c   1.000
_cell.angle_alpha   90.00
_cell.angle_beta   90.00
_cell.angle_gamma   90.00
#
_symmetry.space_group_name_H-M   'P 1'
#
loop_
_entity.id
_entity.type
_entity.pdbx_description
1 polymer ?
#
loop_
_entity_poly.entity_id
_entity_poly.type
_entity_poly.pdbx_seq_one_letter_code
_entity_poly.pdbx_strand_id
1 'polypeptide(L)' 'MPPQASGKAVKKAGKAQTPARAGDKKKRKNRRKESFAIYIYKFLKQVHTDNGISSKVMSIMNSFVNDIFECIAAESSN' A
#
# COMPACT_ATOMS: atom_id res chain seq x y z
N MET A 1 45.99 -26.09 35.64
CA MET A 1 45.46 -27.34 35.05
C MET A 1 43.95 -27.38 35.24
N PRO A 2 43.16 -27.73 34.20
CA PRO A 2 41.70 -27.79 34.24
C PRO A 2 41.20 -29.16 34.74
N PRO A 3 39.89 -29.27 35.03
CA PRO A 3 39.14 -30.39 34.47
C PRO A 3 37.84 -29.97 33.76
N GLN A 4 37.42 -30.88 32.88
CA GLN A 4 36.53 -30.72 31.74
C GLN A 4 35.02 -30.73 32.03
N ALA A 5 34.30 -30.32 30.97
CA ALA A 5 32.87 -30.31 30.72
C ALA A 5 32.06 -31.55 31.14
N SER A 6 30.79 -31.32 31.49
CA SER A 6 29.70 -32.29 31.26
C SER A 6 28.36 -31.57 31.09
N GLY A 7 27.66 -31.90 30.00
CA GLY A 7 26.49 -31.17 29.51
C GLY A 7 25.17 -31.50 30.20
N LYS A 8 24.13 -30.78 29.77
CA LYS A 8 22.81 -31.30 29.37
C LYS A 8 21.87 -30.12 29.13
N ALA A 9 21.30 -30.07 27.93
CA ALA A 9 20.20 -29.20 27.57
C ALA A 9 19.02 -29.36 28.53
N VAL A 10 18.60 -28.27 29.18
CA VAL A 10 17.29 -28.15 29.82
C VAL A 10 16.55 -27.00 29.16
N LYS A 11 15.57 -27.38 28.33
CA LYS A 11 14.52 -26.52 27.82
C LYS A 11 13.68 -26.06 29.03
N LYS A 12 13.73 -24.77 29.38
CA LYS A 12 12.74 -24.09 30.24
C LYS A 12 11.99 -23.12 29.33
N ALA A 13 10.93 -23.59 28.67
CA ALA A 13 9.56 -23.47 29.15
C ALA A 13 9.12 -22.00 29.38
N GLY A 14 8.43 -21.46 28.38
CA GLY A 14 7.32 -20.51 28.57
C GLY A 14 7.65 -19.06 28.89
N LYS A 15 8.15 -18.28 27.93
CA LYS A 15 7.82 -16.84 27.91
C LYS A 15 6.40 -16.72 27.37
N ALA A 16 5.53 -16.17 28.22
CA ALA A 16 4.10 -15.98 28.00
C ALA A 16 3.78 -15.49 26.59
N GLN A 17 3.02 -16.30 25.85
CA GLN A 17 2.30 -15.86 24.66
C GLN A 17 1.29 -14.81 25.11
N THR A 18 1.50 -13.57 24.67
CA THR A 18 0.44 -12.57 24.65
C THR A 18 -0.70 -13.11 23.80
N PRO A 19 -1.97 -13.07 24.26
CA PRO A 19 -3.08 -13.53 23.45
C PRO A 19 -3.18 -12.62 22.21
N ALA A 20 -2.92 -13.21 21.05
CA ALA A 20 -3.23 -12.62 19.77
C ALA A 20 -4.71 -12.22 19.79
N ARG A 21 -4.98 -10.91 19.73
CA ARG A 21 -6.33 -10.41 19.49
C ARG A 21 -6.76 -10.90 18.11
N ALA A 22 -7.60 -11.94 18.11
CA ALA A 22 -8.46 -12.30 17.00
C ALA A 22 -9.46 -11.16 16.77
N GLY A 23 -9.01 -10.11 16.08
CA GLY A 23 -9.84 -9.07 15.52
C GLY A 23 -9.92 -9.27 14.02
N ASP A 24 -11.01 -9.88 13.59
CA ASP A 24 -11.61 -9.78 12.26
C ASP A 24 -10.69 -9.69 11.04
N LYS A 25 -10.50 -10.88 10.45
CA LYS A 25 -10.62 -11.16 9.02
C LYS A 25 -10.59 -9.92 8.10
N LYS A 26 -9.51 -9.88 7.31
CA LYS A 26 -9.57 -9.55 5.88
C LYS A 26 -9.78 -8.05 5.59
N LYS A 27 -8.72 -7.24 5.70
CA LYS A 27 -8.48 -6.21 4.67
C LYS A 27 -7.92 -6.87 3.40
N ARG A 28 -8.84 -7.66 2.84
CA ARG A 28 -9.01 -8.07 1.46
C ARG A 28 -8.10 -7.26 0.54
N LYS A 29 -7.07 -7.95 0.00
CA LYS A 29 -6.42 -7.72 -1.29
C LYS A 29 -6.67 -6.32 -1.81
N ASN A 30 -5.71 -5.41 -1.60
CA ASN A 30 -5.75 -4.02 -2.08
C ASN A 30 -6.34 -4.02 -3.49
N ARG A 31 -7.66 -3.78 -3.59
CA ARG A 31 -8.36 -3.87 -4.87
C ARG A 31 -7.74 -2.73 -5.64
N ARG A 32 -7.04 -3.05 -6.73
CA ARG A 32 -6.40 -2.06 -7.58
C ARG A 32 -7.49 -1.06 -7.92
N LYS A 33 -7.45 0.12 -7.28
CA LYS A 33 -8.34 1.21 -7.61
C LYS A 33 -7.86 1.64 -8.99
N GLU A 34 -8.67 1.38 -10.00
CA GLU A 34 -8.45 1.95 -11.31
C GLU A 34 -8.43 3.46 -11.13
N SER A 35 -7.22 4.00 -11.26
CA SER A 35 -6.94 5.40 -11.03
C SER A 35 -5.83 5.82 -11.95
N PHE A 36 -5.89 7.06 -12.41
CA PHE A 36 -4.89 7.66 -13.28
C PHE A 36 -3.64 8.11 -12.52
N ALA A 37 -3.44 7.58 -11.31
CA ALA A 37 -2.46 8.07 -10.37
C ALA A 37 -1.02 7.99 -10.90
N ILE A 38 -0.70 6.88 -11.57
CA ILE A 38 0.63 6.66 -12.14
C ILE A 38 0.93 7.73 -13.20
N TYR A 39 -0.07 8.07 -14.02
CA TYR A 39 0.08 9.04 -15.10
C TYR A 39 0.19 10.47 -14.58
N ILE A 40 -0.62 10.82 -13.58
CA ILE A 40 -0.55 12.13 -12.92
C ILE A 40 0.84 12.35 -12.32
N TYR A 41 1.40 11.34 -11.62
CA TYR A 41 2.76 11.44 -11.07
C TYR A 41 3.85 11.51 -12.15
N LYS A 42 3.71 10.75 -13.24
CA LYS A 42 4.67 10.81 -14.37
C LYS A 42 4.65 12.18 -15.05
N PHE A 43 3.46 12.73 -15.27
CA PHE A 43 3.30 14.06 -15.86
C PHE A 43 3.89 15.14 -14.96
N LEU A 44 3.56 15.13 -13.67
CA LEU A 44 4.12 16.08 -12.70
C LEU A 44 5.63 16.07 -12.68
N LYS A 45 6.27 14.89 -12.68
CA LYS A 45 7.73 14.81 -12.72
C LYS A 45 8.36 15.36 -14.00
N GLN A 46 7.61 15.42 -15.09
CA GLN A 46 8.08 16.03 -16.34
C GLN A 46 7.96 17.56 -16.31
N VAL A 47 6.92 18.11 -15.67
CA VAL A 47 6.67 19.56 -15.64
C VAL A 47 7.26 20.26 -14.41
N HIS A 48 7.33 19.58 -13.27
CA HIS A 48 7.80 20.09 -11.98
C HIS A 48 8.51 18.99 -11.18
N THR A 49 9.82 18.89 -11.36
CA THR A 49 10.65 17.85 -10.72
C THR A 49 10.65 17.92 -9.19
N ASP A 50 10.44 19.11 -8.60
CA ASP A 50 10.56 19.36 -7.16
C ASP A 50 9.20 19.50 -6.43
N ASN A 51 8.08 19.45 -7.17
CA ASN A 51 6.76 19.64 -6.58
C ASN A 51 6.04 18.29 -6.36
N GLY A 52 5.54 18.09 -5.15
CA GLY A 52 4.65 16.98 -4.80
C GLY A 52 3.17 17.33 -5.00
N ILE A 53 2.32 16.32 -5.23
CA ILE A 53 0.87 16.49 -5.24
C ILE A 53 0.25 15.94 -3.95
N SER A 54 -0.72 16.67 -3.40
CA SER A 54 -1.48 16.21 -2.24
C SER A 54 -2.49 15.13 -2.62
N SER A 55 -2.87 14.27 -1.68
CA SER A 55 -3.89 13.23 -1.90
C SER A 55 -5.25 13.81 -2.31
N LYS A 56 -5.59 15.02 -1.85
CA LYS A 56 -6.83 15.71 -2.22
C LYS A 56 -6.81 16.13 -3.69
N VAL A 57 -5.74 16.77 -4.14
CA VAL A 57 -5.56 17.16 -5.55
C VAL A 57 -5.52 15.92 -6.43
N MET A 58 -4.90 14.85 -5.95
CA MET A 58 -4.89 13.58 -6.66
C MET A 58 -6.29 13.02 -6.94
N SER A 59 -7.20 13.11 -5.96
CA SER A 59 -8.58 12.67 -6.13
C SER A 59 -9.35 13.53 -7.13
N ILE A 60 -9.09 14.85 -7.14
CA ILE A 60 -9.70 15.80 -8.08
C ILE A 60 -9.21 15.49 -9.51
N MET A 61 -7.90 15.33 -9.69
CA MET A 61 -7.30 15.00 -10.99
C MET A 61 -7.80 13.67 -11.54
N ASN A 62 -7.98 12.66 -10.68
CA ASN A 62 -8.57 11.40 -11.10
C ASN A 62 -10.01 11.57 -11.60
N SER A 63 -10.81 12.42 -10.97
CA SER A 63 -12.21 12.67 -11.38
C SER A 63 -12.27 13.48 -12.68
N PHE A 64 -11.41 14.49 -12.82
CA PHE A 64 -11.30 15.32 -14.01
C PHE A 64 -10.99 14.50 -15.27
N VAL A 65 -10.04 13.55 -15.18
CA VAL A 65 -9.71 12.69 -16.31
C VAL A 65 -10.88 11.77 -16.69
N ASN A 66 -11.65 11.28 -15.72
CA ASN A 66 -12.84 10.46 -16.01
C ASN A 66 -13.94 11.28 -16.69
N ASP A 67 -14.18 12.52 -16.24
CA ASP A 67 -15.20 13.41 -16.82
C ASP A 67 -14.91 13.69 -18.31
N ILE A 68 -13.66 14.03 -18.63
CA ILE A 68 -13.24 14.20 -20.03
C ILE A 68 -13.36 12.89 -20.81
N PHE A 69 -12.95 11.76 -20.22
CA PHE A 69 -13.01 10.47 -20.89
C PHE A 69 -14.46 10.07 -21.21
N GLU A 70 -15.39 10.32 -20.29
CA GLU A 70 -16.83 10.08 -20.48
C GLU A 70 -17.41 11.00 -21.56
N CYS A 71 -17.02 12.28 -21.59
CA CYS A 71 -17.41 13.20 -22.65
C CYS A 71 -16.98 12.68 -24.04
N ILE A 72 -15.72 12.28 -24.18
CA ILE A 72 -15.18 11.76 -25.44
C ILE A 72 -15.86 10.44 -25.82
N ALA A 73 -16.11 9.55 -24.85
CA ALA A 73 -16.78 8.27 -25.09
C ALA A 73 -18.24 8.47 -25.54
N ALA A 74 -18.94 9.44 -24.94
CA ALA A 74 -20.31 9.81 -25.33
C ALA A 74 -20.33 10.41 -26.74
N GLU A 75 -19.41 11.32 -27.07
CA GLU A 75 -19.28 11.89 -28.42
C GLU A 75 -18.92 10.84 -29.47
N SER A 76 -18.08 9.86 -29.12
CA SER A 76 -17.64 8.79 -30.03
C SER A 76 -18.70 7.71 -30.25
N SER A 77 -19.68 7.60 -29.34
CA SER A 77 -20.78 6.64 -29.43
C SER A 77 -21.99 7.19 -30.22
N ASN A 78 -21.97 8.48 -30.56
CA ASN A 78 -23.01 9.17 -31.30
C ASN A 78 -22.69 9.18 -32.81
#